data_AF-M4Z3K7-F1
#
_entry.id   AF-M4Z3K7-F1
#
_cell.length_a   1.000
_cell.length_b   1.000
_cell.length_c   1.000
_cell.angle_alpha   90.00
_cell.angle_beta   90.00
_cell.angle_gamma   90.00
#
_symmetry.space_group_name_H-M   'P 1'
#
loop_
_entity.id
_entity.type
_entity.pdbx_description
1 polymer ?
#
loop_
_entity_poly.entity_id
_entity_poly.type
_entity_poly.pdbx_seq_one_letter_code
_entity_poly.pdbx_strand_id
1 'polypeptide(L)'
;MTFVACPFQADYPEQREGQPPSCRISIDNVARELVPQIRAAFGVRAYIDVLYREYIGSDLTNPAYGPVQFELRNIQMTGPTLAGTVIEKNLQNKRFPRTTKNYDYQRFPSLLS
;
A
#
# COMPACT_ATOMS: atom_id res chain seq x y z
N MET A 1 14.40 6.65 -12.20
CA MET A 1 13.67 5.51 -11.60
C MET A 1 12.92 4.81 -12.71
N THR A 2 13.12 3.52 -12.90
CA THR A 2 12.51 2.74 -13.98
C THR A 2 11.42 1.87 -13.38
N PHE A 3 10.20 1.99 -13.89
CA PHE A 3 9.09 1.11 -13.51
C PHE A 3 9.04 -0.05 -14.51
N VAL A 4 9.13 -1.28 -14.01
CA VAL A 4 9.00 -2.49 -14.81
C VAL A 4 7.65 -3.13 -14.48
N ALA A 5 6.83 -3.34 -15.51
CA ALA A 5 5.59 -4.09 -15.35
C ALA A 5 5.92 -5.57 -15.11
N CYS A 6 5.38 -6.13 -14.04
CA CYS A 6 5.48 -7.55 -13.73
C CYS A 6 4.09 -8.16 -13.55
N PRO A 7 3.89 -9.43 -13.92
CA PRO A 7 2.65 -10.11 -13.61
C PRO A 7 2.56 -10.33 -12.11
N PHE A 8 1.49 -9.83 -11.51
CA PHE A 8 1.18 -10.04 -10.11
C PHE A 8 -0.31 -10.37 -9.95
N GLN A 9 -0.60 -11.10 -8.89
CA GLN A 9 -1.94 -11.35 -8.40
C GLN A 9 -2.01 -10.78 -6.98
N ALA A 10 -3.04 -9.99 -6.71
CA ALA A 10 -3.30 -9.45 -5.38
C ALA A 10 -4.76 -9.68 -5.05
N ASP A 11 -5.02 -10.13 -3.83
CA ASP A 11 -6.37 -10.16 -3.30
C ASP A 11 -6.79 -8.76 -2.85
N TYR A 12 -8.09 -8.51 -2.78
CA TYR A 12 -8.60 -7.28 -2.18
C TYR A 12 -8.16 -7.19 -0.70
N PRO A 13 -7.76 -6.01 -0.20
CA PRO A 13 -7.46 -5.82 1.21
C PRO A 13 -8.62 -6.28 2.10
N GLU A 14 -8.38 -7.27 2.96
CA GLU A 14 -9.38 -7.70 3.93
C GLU A 14 -9.66 -6.54 4.90
N GLN A 15 -10.93 -6.16 5.04
CA GLN A 15 -11.40 -5.27 6.10
C GLN A 15 -12.00 -6.10 7.21
N ARG A 16 -11.19 -6.45 8.21
CA ARG A 16 -11.68 -7.05 9.48
C ARG A 16 -11.66 -6.01 10.59
N GLU A 17 -12.72 -5.98 11.38
CA GLU A 17 -12.84 -5.07 12.52
C GLU A 17 -11.69 -5.31 13.52
N GLY A 18 -10.96 -4.25 13.87
CA GLY A 18 -9.86 -4.29 14.84
C GLY A 18 -8.48 -4.73 14.31
N GLN A 19 -8.33 -5.07 13.02
CA GLN A 19 -7.02 -5.37 12.43
C GLN A 19 -6.68 -4.40 11.28
N PRO A 20 -5.39 -4.07 11.08
CA PRO A 20 -4.98 -3.28 9.92
C PRO A 20 -5.32 -4.04 8.63
N PRO A 21 -5.78 -3.35 7.57
CA PRO A 21 -6.05 -3.99 6.29
C PRO A 21 -4.82 -4.76 5.80
N SER A 22 -5.05 -6.00 5.39
CA SER A 22 -4.00 -6.86 4.83
C SER A 22 -4.53 -7.62 3.63
N CYS A 23 -3.67 -7.87 2.65
CA CYS A 23 -3.96 -8.83 1.59
C CYS A 23 -2.72 -9.64 1.22
N ARG A 24 -2.97 -10.76 0.54
CA ARG A 24 -1.92 -11.56 -0.05
C ARG A 24 -1.60 -11.01 -1.44
N ILE A 25 -0.31 -10.85 -1.71
CA ILE A 25 0.19 -10.56 -3.05
C ILE A 25 1.13 -11.69 -3.47
N SER A 26 0.96 -12.16 -4.69
CA SER A 26 1.92 -13.01 -5.38
C SER A 26 2.41 -12.34 -6.65
N ILE A 27 3.70 -12.43 -6.90
CA ILE A 27 4.34 -11.94 -8.11
C ILE A 27 4.94 -13.16 -8.78
N ASP A 28 4.58 -13.38 -10.04
CA ASP A 28 5.04 -14.53 -10.82
C ASP A 28 6.14 -14.12 -11.79
N ASN A 29 6.93 -15.09 -12.23
CA ASN A 29 7.99 -14.89 -13.23
C ASN A 29 9.08 -13.88 -12.80
N VAL A 30 9.39 -13.84 -11.50
CA VAL A 30 10.20 -12.80 -10.85
C VAL A 30 11.72 -12.99 -11.05
N ALA A 31 12.11 -13.98 -11.84
CA ALA A 31 13.37 -14.70 -11.61
C ALA A 31 14.65 -13.88 -11.82
N ARG A 32 14.67 -12.84 -12.69
CA ARG A 32 15.93 -12.16 -13.03
C ARG A 32 16.14 -10.82 -12.33
N GLU A 33 15.11 -9.98 -12.23
CA GLU A 33 15.31 -8.57 -11.84
C GLU A 33 14.98 -8.30 -10.36
N LEU A 34 13.96 -8.96 -9.82
CA LEU A 34 13.50 -8.72 -8.45
C LEU A 34 14.27 -9.58 -7.44
N VAL A 35 14.66 -10.82 -7.80
CA VAL A 35 15.40 -11.73 -6.91
C VAL A 35 16.67 -11.08 -6.31
N PRO A 36 17.54 -10.40 -7.10
CA PRO A 36 18.70 -9.71 -6.55
C PRO A 36 18.31 -8.59 -5.56
N GLN A 37 17.25 -7.84 -5.87
CA GLN A 37 16.77 -6.73 -5.05
C GLN A 37 16.22 -7.22 -3.70
N ILE A 38 15.44 -8.30 -3.72
CA ILE A 38 14.90 -8.93 -2.51
C ILE A 38 16.04 -9.49 -1.66
N ARG A 39 17.00 -10.18 -2.26
CA ARG A 39 18.20 -10.69 -1.54
C ARG A 39 19.00 -9.55 -0.93
N ALA A 40 19.18 -8.44 -1.65
CA ALA A 40 19.83 -7.25 -1.12
C ALA A 40 19.04 -6.66 0.06
N ALA A 41 17.72 -6.54 -0.05
CA ALA A 41 16.84 -6.04 1.01
C ALA A 41 16.89 -6.89 2.29
N PHE A 42 16.96 -8.22 2.15
CA PHE A 42 17.16 -9.14 3.28
C PHE A 42 18.45 -8.85 4.06
N GLY A 43 19.53 -8.46 3.37
CA GLY A 43 20.83 -8.16 3.98
C GLY A 43 20.82 -6.88 4.83
N VAL A 44 19.92 -5.94 4.55
CA VAL A 44 19.88 -4.61 5.19
C VAL A 44 18.62 -4.36 6.03
N ARG A 45 17.74 -5.37 6.18
CA ARG A 45 16.42 -5.23 6.83
C ARG A 45 15.58 -4.07 6.26
N ALA A 46 15.67 -3.85 4.95
CA ALA A 46 14.83 -2.84 4.28
C ALA A 46 13.43 -3.39 4.03
N TYR A 47 12.41 -2.54 4.23
CA TYR A 47 11.02 -2.87 3.88
C TYR A 47 10.80 -2.70 2.38
N ILE A 48 9.98 -3.58 1.80
CA ILE A 48 9.48 -3.42 0.43
C ILE A 48 8.15 -2.67 0.52
N ASP A 49 8.13 -1.45 -0.01
CA ASP A 49 6.94 -0.60 -0.04
C ASP A 49 6.03 -0.98 -1.22
N VAL A 50 4.74 -1.13 -0.95
CA VAL A 50 3.70 -1.41 -1.94
C VAL A 50 2.74 -0.23 -1.99
N LEU A 51 2.51 0.31 -3.18
CA LEU A 51 1.65 1.47 -3.39
C LEU A 51 0.37 1.07 -4.10
N TYR A 52 -0.75 1.21 -3.41
CA TYR A 52 -2.07 0.91 -3.94
C TYR A 52 -2.79 2.18 -4.39
N ARG A 53 -3.39 2.14 -5.58
CA ARG A 53 -4.16 3.22 -6.19
C ARG A 53 -5.31 2.62 -6.97
N GLU A 54 -6.50 3.18 -6.81
CA GLU A 54 -7.66 2.82 -7.63
C GLU A 54 -7.94 3.95 -8.61
N TYR A 55 -8.33 3.58 -9.83
CA TYR A 55 -8.74 4.50 -10.87
C TYR A 55 -10.16 4.16 -11.31
N ILE A 56 -10.92 5.17 -11.73
CA ILE A 56 -12.24 4.94 -12.34
C ILE A 56 -12.00 4.63 -13.80
N GLY A 57 -12.71 3.65 -14.38
CA GLY A 57 -12.55 3.30 -15.79
C GLY A 57 -12.75 4.48 -16.76
N SER A 58 -13.52 5.50 -16.37
CA SER A 58 -13.75 6.72 -17.13
C SER A 58 -12.66 7.80 -16.98
N ASP A 59 -11.80 7.72 -15.96
CA ASP A 59 -10.74 8.70 -15.71
C ASP A 59 -9.51 8.04 -15.06
N LEU A 60 -8.43 7.95 -15.86
CA LEU A 60 -7.13 7.43 -15.42
C LEU A 60 -6.12 8.54 -15.11
N THR A 61 -6.50 9.82 -15.22
CA THR A 61 -5.59 10.96 -14.99
C THR A 61 -5.21 11.10 -13.52
N ASN A 62 -6.15 10.80 -12.62
CA ASN A 62 -5.96 10.86 -11.18
C ASN A 62 -6.54 9.61 -10.51
N PRO A 63 -5.92 9.12 -9.42
CA PRO A 63 -6.50 8.02 -8.65
C PRO A 63 -7.80 8.50 -7.98
N ALA A 64 -8.87 7.71 -8.12
CA ALA A 64 -10.12 7.92 -7.40
C ALA A 64 -10.00 7.61 -5.92
N TYR A 65 -9.13 6.66 -5.58
CA TYR A 65 -8.84 6.28 -4.20
C TYR A 65 -7.36 5.96 -4.02
N GLY A 66 -6.84 6.30 -2.84
CA GLY A 66 -5.42 6.25 -2.54
C GLY A 66 -4.68 7.53 -2.97
N PRO A 67 -3.33 7.53 -2.98
CA PRO A 67 -2.43 6.39 -2.77
C PRO A 67 -2.38 5.89 -1.32
N VAL A 68 -2.47 4.57 -1.14
CA VAL A 68 -2.27 3.91 0.16
C VAL A 68 -0.94 3.16 0.14
N GLN A 69 -0.13 3.35 1.17
CA GLN A 69 1.16 2.67 1.33
C GLN A 69 1.00 1.45 2.23
N PHE A 70 1.50 0.32 1.74
CA PHE A 70 1.58 -0.95 2.44
C PHE A 70 3.04 -1.38 2.54
N GLU A 71 3.33 -2.22 3.53
CA GLU A 71 4.60 -2.91 3.66
C GLU A 71 4.39 -4.39 3.33
N LEU A 72 5.24 -4.93 2.46
CA LEU A 72 5.27 -6.36 2.21
C LEU A 72 6.03 -7.08 3.33
N ARG A 73 5.37 -8.04 3.97
CA ARG A 73 5.88 -8.85 5.08
C ARG A 73 5.70 -10.34 4.79
N ASN A 74 6.36 -11.18 5.59
CA ASN A 74 6.26 -12.64 5.53
C ASN A 74 6.52 -13.20 4.12
N ILE A 75 7.56 -12.69 3.46
CA ILE A 75 7.90 -13.04 2.09
C ILE A 75 8.36 -14.50 2.02
N GLN A 76 7.72 -15.27 1.14
CA GLN A 76 8.08 -16.64 0.81
C GLN A 76 8.39 -16.71 -0.69
N MET A 77 9.52 -17.35 -1.03
CA MET A 77 9.91 -17.60 -2.41
C MET A 77 9.76 -19.08 -2.72
N THR A 78 9.06 -19.42 -3.80
CA THR A 78 8.91 -20.80 -4.28
C THR A 78 9.16 -20.83 -5.78
N GLY A 79 10.32 -21.33 -6.18
CA GLY A 79 10.75 -21.27 -7.59
C GLY A 79 10.86 -19.82 -8.10
N PRO A 80 10.22 -19.48 -9.24
CA PRO A 80 10.19 -18.12 -9.78
C PRO A 80 9.08 -17.23 -9.18
N THR A 81 8.27 -17.76 -8.26
CA THR A 81 7.15 -17.05 -7.65
C THR A 81 7.53 -16.52 -6.28
N LEU A 82 7.15 -15.27 -6.02
CA LEU A 82 7.23 -14.64 -4.70
C LEU A 82 5.82 -14.42 -4.19
N ALA A 83 5.57 -14.82 -2.94
CA ALA A 83 4.33 -14.51 -2.24
C ALA A 83 4.64 -13.79 -0.92
N GLY A 84 3.75 -12.91 -0.50
CA GLY A 84 3.83 -12.28 0.81
C GLY A 84 2.52 -11.63 1.23
N THR A 85 2.52 -11.10 2.44
CA THR A 85 1.38 -10.39 3.00
C THR A 85 1.69 -8.91 2.99
N VAL A 86 0.87 -8.11 2.30
CA VAL A 86 0.94 -6.66 2.41
C VAL A 86 0.10 -6.21 3.59
N ILE A 87 0.66 -5.34 4.43
CA ILE A 87 0.00 -4.79 5.62
C ILE A 87 0.07 -3.27 5.53
N GLU A 88 -1.01 -2.56 5.84
CA GLU A 88 -1.00 -1.09 5.75
C GLU A 88 0.13 -0.52 6.62
N LYS A 89 0.98 0.31 6.02
CA LYS A 89 2.20 0.83 6.64
C LYS A 89 1.94 1.67 7.89
N ASN A 90 0.72 2.17 8.10
CA ASN A 90 0.32 2.90 9.31
C ASN A 90 -1.17 3.34 9.26
N LEU A 91 -2.12 2.50 9.68
CA LEU A 91 -3.46 3.04 10.03
C LEU A 91 -3.43 3.70 11.42
N GLN A 92 -2.68 3.13 12.38
CA GLN A 92 -2.63 3.62 13.76
C GLN A 92 -1.80 4.91 13.97
N ASN A 93 -0.73 5.16 13.18
CA ASN A 93 -0.01 6.47 13.22
C ASN A 93 -0.45 7.47 12.15
N LYS A 94 -1.32 7.09 11.19
CA LYS A 94 -2.17 8.09 10.56
C LYS A 94 -3.19 8.51 11.60
N ARG A 95 -2.73 9.30 12.58
CA ARG A 95 -3.60 10.08 13.45
C ARG A 95 -4.67 10.64 12.52
N PHE A 96 -5.93 10.24 12.75
CA PHE A 96 -7.10 10.94 12.25
C PHE A 96 -6.72 12.41 12.22
N PRO A 97 -6.81 13.13 11.07
CA PRO A 97 -6.14 14.40 10.88
C PRO A 97 -6.34 15.17 12.16
N ARG A 98 -5.26 15.40 12.94
CA ARG A 98 -5.42 16.11 14.20
C ARG A 98 -6.12 17.38 13.76
N THR A 99 -7.35 17.55 14.21
CA THR A 99 -8.07 18.81 14.11
C THR A 99 -7.37 19.80 15.06
N THR A 100 -6.04 19.94 14.92
CA THR A 100 -5.25 21.12 15.28
C THR A 100 -5.48 22.24 14.27
N LYS A 101 -6.39 22.07 13.31
CA LYS A 101 -7.19 23.19 12.87
C LYS A 101 -8.36 23.26 13.85
N ASN A 102 -8.15 23.98 14.95
CA ASN A 102 -9.24 24.46 15.79
C ASN A 102 -10.40 24.88 14.88
N TYR A 103 -11.63 24.55 15.25
CA TYR A 103 -12.83 24.99 14.55
C TYR A 103 -12.70 26.50 14.27
N ASP A 104 -12.36 26.84 13.03
CA ASP A 104 -12.15 28.21 12.62
C ASP A 104 -13.34 28.61 11.75
N TYR A 105 -13.95 29.71 12.13
CA TYR A 105 -15.16 30.27 11.52
C TYR A 105 -14.97 30.55 10.01
N GLN A 106 -13.73 30.63 9.54
CA GLN A 106 -13.42 30.76 8.11
C GLN A 106 -13.70 29.49 7.28
N ARG A 107 -13.72 28.30 7.89
CA ARG A 107 -13.89 27.02 7.18
C ARG A 107 -15.26 26.37 7.36
N PHE A 108 -16.00 26.75 8.40
CA PHE A 108 -17.32 26.19 8.71
C PHE A 108 -18.33 27.28 9.06
N PRO A 109 -18.76 28.12 8.09
CA PRO A 109 -19.68 29.23 8.34
C PRO A 109 -21.07 28.81 8.85
N SER A 110 -21.42 27.51 8.78
CA SER A 110 -22.69 26.96 9.27
C SER A 110 -22.69 26.61 10.77
N LEU A 111 -21.60 26.84 11.51
CA LEU A 111 -21.51 26.58 12.95
C LEU A 111 -22.12 27.69 13.83
N LEU A 112 -22.61 28.78 13.22
CA LEU A 112 -23.45 29.78 13.86
C LEU A 112 -24.91 29.51 13.47
N SER A 113 -25.61 28.75 14.31
CA SER A 113 -27.06 28.78 14.43
C SER A 113 -27.46 28.86 15.89
#